data_AF-A0A9E3VF75-F1
#
_entry.id   AF-A0A9E3VF75-F1
#
_cell.length_a   1.000
_cell.length_b   1.000
_cell.length_c   1.000
_cell.angle_alpha   90.00
_cell.angle_beta   90.00
_cell.angle_gamma   90.00
#
_symmetry.space_group_name_H-M   'P 1'
#
loop_
_entity.id
_entity.type
_entity.pdbx_description
1 polymer ?
#
loop_
_entity_poly.entity_id
_entity_poly.type
_entity_poly.pdbx_seq_one_letter_code
_entity_poly.pdbx_strand_id
1 'polypeptide(L)'
;PATGAAPVEAAQLARFVRAGGGLLLGCDGAADPAFTPLAPARTAAEVAGERDAFERDEPRQAIPLRPLTALRPDAVLLERRDGAPTIAARRVVAGRVLQAGYGETWRWRLEAERDGPAGHRAFWNQLVATVAAAPAAAFAASPGAPPGAPPREPSAAPPAAQAPDGAPRAALVQQLGPATPDRLPLTPPPTPLPAWLGLLALALFVAEWGSRRARGLP
;
A
#
# COMPACT_ATOMS: atom_id res chain seq x y z
N PRO A 1 17.40 -5.77 13.05
CA PRO A 1 17.64 -4.92 11.85
C PRO A 1 16.41 -5.04 10.95
N ALA A 2 15.64 -3.96 10.78
CA ALA A 2 14.48 -3.97 9.89
C ALA A 2 14.98 -4.17 8.45
N THR A 3 14.60 -5.28 7.84
CA THR A 3 14.89 -5.55 6.42
C THR A 3 13.98 -4.63 5.61
N GLY A 4 14.51 -3.47 5.20
CA GLY A 4 13.80 -2.58 4.26
C GLY A 4 13.53 -3.29 2.94
N ALA A 5 12.53 -2.82 2.20
CA ALA A 5 12.23 -3.38 0.88
C ALA A 5 13.46 -3.24 -0.01
N ALA A 6 13.80 -4.28 -0.78
CA ALA A 6 14.90 -4.16 -1.72
C ALA A 6 14.56 -3.07 -2.75
N PRO A 7 15.51 -2.23 -3.20
CA PRO A 7 15.22 -1.13 -4.14
C PRO A 7 14.49 -1.57 -5.43
N VAL A 8 14.75 -2.80 -5.87
CA VAL A 8 14.09 -3.42 -7.03
C VAL A 8 12.59 -3.67 -6.78
N GLU A 9 12.22 -4.10 -5.57
CA GLU A 9 10.83 -4.35 -5.18
C GLU A 9 10.04 -3.04 -5.08
N ALA A 10 10.64 -2.01 -4.47
CA ALA A 10 10.03 -0.68 -4.41
C ALA A 10 9.78 -0.10 -5.82
N ALA A 11 10.71 -0.29 -6.76
CA ALA A 11 10.52 0.13 -8.15
C ALA A 11 9.43 -0.67 -8.88
N GLN A 12 9.31 -1.97 -8.61
CA GLN A 12 8.21 -2.81 -9.12
C GLN A 12 6.85 -2.37 -8.58
N LEU A 13 6.75 -2.13 -7.27
CA LEU A 13 5.54 -1.62 -6.64
C LEU A 13 5.16 -0.23 -7.16
N ALA A 14 6.15 0.65 -7.38
CA ALA A 14 5.90 1.96 -8.00
C ALA A 14 5.33 1.83 -9.42
N ARG A 15 5.82 0.88 -10.23
CA ARG A 15 5.25 0.61 -11.56
C ARG A 15 3.83 0.05 -11.46
N PHE A 16 3.59 -0.89 -10.55
CA PHE A 16 2.26 -1.46 -10.32
C PHE A 16 1.23 -0.39 -9.93
N VAL A 17 1.58 0.50 -8.98
CA VAL A 17 0.72 1.62 -8.60
C VAL A 17 0.45 2.53 -9.79
N ARG A 18 1.48 2.94 -10.51
CA ARG A 18 1.31 3.83 -11.68
C ARG A 18 0.42 3.22 -12.77
N ALA A 19 0.40 1.89 -12.91
CA ALA A 19 -0.46 1.16 -13.82
C ALA A 19 -1.94 1.05 -13.36
N GLY A 20 -2.31 1.64 -12.21
CA GLY A 20 -3.67 1.59 -11.67
C GLY A 20 -3.81 0.74 -10.40
N GLY A 21 -2.72 0.15 -9.92
CA GLY A 21 -2.70 -0.64 -8.69
C GLY A 21 -2.93 0.19 -7.42
N GLY A 22 -3.37 -0.49 -6.37
CA GLY A 22 -3.47 0.04 -5.01
C GLY A 22 -2.27 -0.35 -4.16
N LEU A 23 -1.73 0.56 -3.36
CA LEU A 23 -0.66 0.29 -2.40
C LEU A 23 -1.04 0.81 -1.01
N LEU A 24 -0.92 -0.07 -0.02
CA LEU A 24 -1.06 0.28 1.40
C LEU A 24 0.33 0.20 2.06
N LEU A 25 0.82 1.34 2.54
CA LEU A 25 2.03 1.45 3.34
C LEU A 25 1.63 1.39 4.82
N GLY A 26 1.91 0.26 5.48
CA GLY A 26 1.84 0.15 6.95
C GLY A 26 3.01 0.87 7.62
N CYS A 27 3.03 0.94 8.96
CA CYS A 27 3.99 1.72 9.74
C CYS A 27 5.46 1.59 9.29
N ASP A 28 5.97 0.37 9.15
CA ASP A 28 7.37 0.14 8.74
C ASP A 28 7.62 0.52 7.28
N GLY A 29 6.71 0.14 6.37
CA GLY A 29 6.78 0.51 4.96
C GLY A 29 6.63 2.02 4.73
N ALA A 30 5.91 2.71 5.60
CA ALA A 30 5.76 4.16 5.60
C ALA A 30 7.04 4.89 6.04
N ALA A 31 7.87 4.24 6.86
CA ALA A 31 9.16 4.76 7.30
C ALA A 31 10.31 4.43 6.34
N ASP A 32 10.12 3.49 5.41
CA ASP A 32 11.13 3.09 4.44
C ASP A 32 11.37 4.19 3.38
N PRO A 33 12.60 4.71 3.25
CA PRO A 33 12.93 5.73 2.26
C PRO A 33 12.55 5.36 0.83
N ALA A 34 12.56 4.08 0.47
CA ALA A 34 12.26 3.60 -0.88
C ALA A 34 10.83 3.96 -1.34
N PHE A 35 9.89 4.15 -0.41
CA PHE A 35 8.50 4.52 -0.72
C PHE A 35 8.21 6.03 -0.59
N THR A 36 9.19 6.85 -0.20
CA THR A 36 9.04 8.32 -0.07
C THR A 36 8.46 9.02 -1.32
N PRO A 37 8.81 8.61 -2.56
CA PRO A 37 8.21 9.20 -3.76
C PRO A 37 6.69 8.95 -3.89
N LEU A 38 6.22 7.82 -3.37
CA LEU A 38 4.82 7.39 -3.46
C LEU A 38 4.01 7.83 -2.23
N ALA A 39 4.65 7.91 -1.06
CA ALA A 39 4.02 8.16 0.22
C ALA A 39 3.23 9.49 0.24
N PRO A 40 1.98 9.48 0.74
CA PRO A 40 1.19 10.68 1.05
C PRO A 40 1.87 11.69 1.96
N ALA A 41 2.71 11.23 2.88
CA ALA A 41 3.33 12.05 3.92
C ALA A 41 4.67 11.45 4.38
N ARG A 42 5.44 12.21 5.14
CA ARG A 42 6.56 11.68 5.95
C ARG A 42 6.02 11.11 7.26
N THR A 43 6.84 10.32 7.95
CA THR A 43 6.54 9.82 9.30
C THR A 43 7.41 10.53 10.33
N ALA A 44 6.83 10.88 11.47
CA ALA A 44 7.56 11.33 12.66
C ALA A 44 8.14 10.14 13.44
N ALA A 45 8.79 10.46 14.56
CA ALA A 45 9.17 9.47 15.56
C ALA A 45 7.93 8.74 16.10
N GLU A 46 8.13 7.50 16.53
CA GLU A 46 7.08 6.69 17.09
C GLU A 46 6.64 7.19 18.47
N VAL A 47 5.33 7.19 18.67
CA VAL A 47 4.65 7.49 19.93
C VAL A 47 4.09 6.17 20.45
N ALA A 48 4.39 5.86 21.71
CA ALA A 48 3.89 4.66 22.37
C ALA A 48 2.35 4.66 22.43
N GLY A 49 1.77 3.46 22.45
CA GLY A 49 0.35 3.27 22.75
C GLY A 49 0.10 3.16 24.26
N GLU A 50 -1.10 3.54 24.67
CA GLU A 50 -1.61 3.46 26.05
C GLU A 50 -2.18 2.05 26.30
N ARG A 51 -1.44 1.15 26.95
CA ARG A 51 -1.86 -0.26 27.06
C ARG A 51 -3.24 -0.45 27.70
N ASP A 52 -3.57 0.40 28.68
CA ASP A 52 -4.86 0.42 29.38
C ASP A 52 -6.03 0.87 28.46
N ALA A 53 -5.76 1.43 27.29
CA ALA A 53 -6.78 1.75 26.32
C ALA A 53 -7.45 0.52 25.69
N PHE A 54 -6.85 -0.69 25.80
CA PHE A 54 -7.58 -1.92 25.47
C PHE A 54 -8.74 -2.20 26.44
N GLU A 55 -8.57 -1.87 27.73
CA GLU A 55 -9.62 -2.02 28.75
C GLU A 55 -10.75 -1.00 28.56
N ARG A 56 -10.43 0.14 27.92
CA ARG A 56 -11.39 1.21 27.55
C ARG A 56 -12.09 1.00 26.20
N ASP A 57 -11.85 -0.11 25.51
CA ASP A 57 -12.35 -0.34 24.14
C ASP A 57 -11.89 0.72 23.12
N GLU A 58 -10.68 1.25 23.33
CA GLU A 58 -10.03 2.24 22.46
C GLU A 58 -8.74 1.65 21.84
N PRO A 59 -8.85 0.59 21.03
CA PRO A 59 -7.69 -0.19 20.60
C PRO A 59 -6.67 0.59 19.76
N ARG A 60 -7.09 1.68 19.10
CA ARG A 60 -6.20 2.56 18.32
C ARG A 60 -5.30 3.43 19.20
N GLN A 61 -5.72 3.71 20.43
CA GLN A 61 -4.90 4.40 21.43
C GLN A 61 -3.89 3.44 22.06
N ALA A 62 -4.22 2.15 22.15
CA ALA A 62 -3.36 1.14 22.78
C ALA A 62 -2.16 0.69 21.93
N ILE A 63 -2.16 0.99 20.64
CA ILE A 63 -1.11 0.58 19.70
C ILE A 63 -0.14 1.74 19.40
N PRO A 64 1.15 1.44 19.16
CA PRO A 64 2.12 2.46 18.78
C PRO A 64 1.75 3.12 17.44
N LEU A 65 2.12 4.39 17.31
CA LEU A 65 1.82 5.21 16.14
C LEU A 65 3.06 5.97 15.72
N ARG A 66 3.34 6.00 14.42
CA ARG A 66 4.22 6.99 13.80
C ARG A 66 3.38 8.06 13.12
N PRO A 67 3.19 9.24 13.74
CA PRO A 67 2.35 10.28 13.16
C PRO A 67 2.82 10.69 11.77
N LEU A 68 1.86 10.97 10.89
CA LEU A 68 2.13 11.50 9.57
C LEU A 68 2.43 12.99 9.67
N THR A 69 3.49 13.43 9.01
CA THR A 69 3.96 14.81 8.97
C THR A 69 4.26 15.23 7.54
N ALA A 70 4.28 16.53 7.26
CA ALA A 70 4.54 17.04 5.92
C ALA A 70 3.69 16.34 4.84
N LEU A 71 2.38 16.34 5.02
CA LEU A 71 1.42 15.87 4.01
C LEU A 71 1.73 16.54 2.67
N ARG A 72 1.76 15.73 1.60
CA ARG A 72 1.89 16.27 0.26
C ARG A 72 0.66 17.12 -0.09
N PRO A 73 0.80 18.13 -0.96
CA PRO A 73 -0.32 19.00 -1.34
C PRO A 73 -1.50 18.24 -1.97
N ASP A 74 -1.24 17.12 -2.62
CA ASP A 74 -2.23 16.25 -3.26
C ASP A 74 -2.69 15.08 -2.37
N ALA A 75 -2.27 15.05 -1.10
CA ALA A 75 -2.70 14.05 -0.13
C ALA A 75 -4.00 14.44 0.57
N VAL A 76 -4.85 13.45 0.78
CA VAL A 76 -6.07 13.56 1.59
C VAL A 76 -5.83 12.92 2.93
N LEU A 77 -6.02 13.71 3.98
CA LEU A 77 -6.05 13.23 5.35
C LEU A 77 -7.36 12.49 5.61
N LEU A 78 -7.27 11.24 6.05
CA LEU A 78 -8.42 10.39 6.32
C LEU A 78 -8.66 10.18 7.82
N GLU A 79 -7.63 10.31 8.64
CA GLU A 79 -7.74 10.09 10.07
C GLU A 79 -6.73 10.90 10.89
N ARG A 80 -7.16 11.31 12.09
CA ARG A 80 -6.31 11.85 13.16
C ARG A 80 -6.52 11.06 14.44
N ARG A 81 -5.48 11.00 15.28
CA ARG A 81 -5.49 10.52 16.66
C ARG A 81 -4.89 11.61 17.52
N ASP A 82 -5.62 12.10 18.51
CA ASP A 82 -5.20 13.21 19.39
C ASP A 82 -4.72 14.44 18.62
N GLY A 83 -5.41 14.74 17.52
CA GLY A 83 -5.05 15.84 16.61
C GLY A 83 -3.87 15.55 15.68
N ALA A 84 -3.10 14.48 15.86
CA ALA A 84 -2.01 14.10 14.97
C ALA A 84 -2.53 13.31 13.74
N PRO A 85 -2.12 13.64 12.49
CA PRO A 85 -2.43 12.84 11.31
C PRO A 85 -1.94 11.39 11.43
N THR A 86 -2.79 10.40 11.13
CA THR A 86 -2.43 8.98 11.25
C THR A 86 -2.62 8.19 9.98
N ILE A 87 -3.62 8.54 9.17
CA ILE A 87 -3.90 7.89 7.90
C ILE A 87 -4.13 8.94 6.82
N ALA A 88 -3.41 8.82 5.71
CA ALA A 88 -3.58 9.68 4.56
C ALA A 88 -3.52 8.86 3.26
N ALA A 89 -4.20 9.33 2.22
CA ALA A 89 -4.17 8.72 0.90
C ALA A 89 -3.80 9.75 -0.17
N ARG A 90 -3.24 9.31 -1.29
CA ARG A 90 -3.09 10.13 -2.48
C ARG A 90 -3.23 9.31 -3.76
N ARG A 91 -3.51 9.98 -4.87
CA ARG A 91 -3.45 9.38 -6.21
C ARG A 91 -2.03 9.45 -6.75
N VAL A 92 -1.60 8.40 -7.43
CA VAL A 92 -0.32 8.36 -8.15
C VAL A 92 -0.58 7.86 -9.56
N VAL A 93 -0.61 8.79 -10.52
CA VAL A 93 -1.03 8.52 -11.91
C VAL A 93 -2.42 7.86 -11.90
N ALA A 94 -2.55 6.61 -12.33
CA ALA A 94 -3.82 5.88 -12.34
C ALA A 94 -4.13 5.18 -11.00
N GLY A 95 -3.13 4.98 -10.13
CA GLY A 95 -3.26 4.22 -8.90
C GLY A 95 -3.54 5.05 -7.65
N ARG A 96 -3.59 4.35 -6.52
CA ARG A 96 -3.88 4.92 -5.19
C ARG A 96 -2.87 4.42 -4.17
N VAL A 97 -2.40 5.31 -3.32
CA VAL A 97 -1.51 4.99 -2.22
C VAL A 97 -2.17 5.44 -0.92
N LEU A 98 -2.25 4.54 0.05
CA LEU A 98 -2.68 4.82 1.42
C LEU A 98 -1.50 4.57 2.34
N GLN A 99 -1.32 5.45 3.32
CA GLN A 99 -0.29 5.33 4.34
C GLN A 99 -0.97 5.36 5.70
N ALA A 100 -0.65 4.38 6.54
CA ALA A 100 -1.15 4.25 7.90
C ALA A 100 0.02 4.18 8.88
N GLY A 101 0.06 5.10 9.84
CA GLY A 101 1.13 5.18 10.84
C GLY A 101 1.02 4.17 11.98
N TYR A 102 -0.05 3.37 12.05
CA TYR A 102 -0.28 2.43 13.15
C TYR A 102 0.68 1.23 13.06
N GLY A 103 1.52 1.08 14.09
CA GLY A 103 2.38 -0.08 14.31
C GLY A 103 1.67 -1.16 15.12
N GLU A 104 2.23 -2.37 15.13
CA GLU A 104 1.80 -3.48 16.00
C GLU A 104 0.28 -3.73 16.07
N THR A 105 -0.46 -3.49 14.98
CA THR A 105 -1.93 -3.65 14.98
C THR A 105 -2.39 -5.07 15.34
N TRP A 106 -1.49 -6.05 15.28
CA TRP A 106 -1.73 -7.42 15.77
C TRP A 106 -2.05 -7.45 17.27
N ARG A 107 -1.56 -6.50 18.07
CA ARG A 107 -1.85 -6.38 19.51
C ARG A 107 -3.33 -6.11 19.75
N TRP A 108 -3.95 -5.26 18.94
CA TRP A 108 -5.41 -5.11 18.97
C TRP A 108 -6.12 -6.46 18.77
N ARG A 109 -5.67 -7.27 17.82
CA ARG A 109 -6.28 -8.59 17.59
C ARG A 109 -6.10 -9.57 18.76
N LEU A 110 -4.99 -9.50 19.50
CA LEU A 110 -4.64 -10.48 20.54
C LEU A 110 -4.91 -10.03 21.98
N GLU A 111 -4.79 -8.74 22.25
CA GLU A 111 -4.85 -8.14 23.60
C GLU A 111 -6.20 -7.45 23.87
N ALA A 112 -6.98 -7.08 22.84
CA ALA A 112 -8.30 -6.51 23.08
C ALA A 112 -9.31 -7.60 23.49
N GLU A 113 -9.91 -7.44 24.66
CA GLU A 113 -10.81 -8.44 25.26
C GLU A 113 -12.12 -8.62 24.48
N ARG A 114 -12.68 -7.52 23.93
CA ARG A 114 -13.98 -7.52 23.26
C ARG A 114 -13.83 -7.26 21.77
N ASP A 115 -14.40 -8.15 20.95
CA ASP A 115 -14.47 -8.05 19.49
C ASP A 115 -13.15 -7.74 18.76
N GLY A 116 -11.99 -7.89 19.42
CA GLY A 116 -10.66 -7.53 18.90
C GLY A 116 -10.40 -8.07 17.48
N PRO A 117 -10.59 -9.38 17.22
CA PRO A 117 -10.44 -9.94 15.88
C PRO A 117 -11.42 -9.38 14.84
N ALA A 118 -12.67 -9.07 15.22
CA ALA A 118 -13.67 -8.54 14.31
C ALA A 118 -13.41 -7.06 14.00
N GLY A 119 -13.11 -6.25 15.01
CA GLY A 119 -12.74 -4.85 14.89
C GLY A 119 -11.45 -4.66 14.08
N HIS A 120 -10.41 -5.47 14.36
CA HIS A 120 -9.16 -5.47 13.60
C HIS A 120 -9.38 -5.82 12.12
N ARG A 121 -10.23 -6.82 11.83
CA ARG A 121 -10.59 -7.18 10.45
C ARG A 121 -11.35 -6.05 9.77
N ALA A 122 -12.34 -5.45 10.45
CA ALA A 122 -13.10 -4.33 9.91
C ALA A 122 -12.18 -3.14 9.58
N PHE A 123 -11.24 -2.83 10.47
CA PHE A 123 -10.21 -1.82 10.26
C PHE A 123 -9.38 -2.10 8.99
N TRP A 124 -8.80 -3.29 8.86
CA TRP A 124 -8.01 -3.63 7.67
C TRP A 124 -8.83 -3.65 6.39
N ASN A 125 -10.08 -4.14 6.44
CA ASN A 125 -10.99 -4.11 5.31
C ASN A 125 -11.25 -2.67 4.83
N GLN A 126 -11.43 -1.71 5.75
CA GLN A 126 -11.61 -0.30 5.40
C GLN A 126 -10.37 0.29 4.72
N LEU A 127 -9.17 -0.03 5.22
CA LEU A 127 -7.93 0.44 4.61
C LEU A 127 -7.73 -0.14 3.21
N VAL A 128 -7.90 -1.46 3.06
CA VAL A 128 -7.78 -2.14 1.77
C VAL A 128 -8.82 -1.61 0.79
N ALA A 129 -10.07 -1.43 1.21
CA ALA A 129 -11.13 -0.90 0.37
C ALA A 129 -10.83 0.53 -0.16
N THR A 130 -10.04 1.31 0.57
CA THR A 130 -9.64 2.67 0.14
C THR A 130 -8.68 2.64 -1.06
N VAL A 131 -7.81 1.64 -1.14
CA VAL A 131 -6.81 1.51 -2.22
C VAL A 131 -7.19 0.48 -3.27
N ALA A 132 -8.11 -0.43 -2.96
CA ALA A 132 -8.62 -1.41 -3.90
C ALA A 132 -9.07 -0.69 -5.18
N ALA A 133 -8.55 -1.18 -6.31
CA ALA A 133 -8.95 -0.71 -7.60
C ALA A 133 -10.44 -1.05 -7.79
N ALA A 134 -11.30 -0.05 -7.69
CA ALA A 134 -12.61 -0.14 -8.32
C ALA A 134 -12.33 0.02 -9.83
N PRO A 135 -12.67 -0.96 -10.69
CA PRO A 135 -12.41 -0.82 -12.11
C PRO A 135 -13.12 0.44 -12.59
N ALA A 136 -12.34 1.38 -13.13
CA ALA A 136 -12.85 2.42 -14.00
C ALA A 136 -13.19 1.78 -15.35
N ALA A 137 -14.16 0.87 -15.31
CA ALA A 137 -14.86 0.31 -16.44
C ALA A 137 -16.28 0.01 -15.93
N ALA A 138 -17.28 0.89 -16.07
CA ALA A 138 -17.75 1.34 -17.38
C ALA A 138 -17.24 0.36 -18.44
N PHE A 139 -17.92 -0.78 -18.56
CA PHE A 139 -17.88 -1.56 -19.79
C PHE A 139 -18.06 -0.54 -20.93
N ALA A 140 -16.95 -0.08 -21.48
CA ALA A 140 -16.92 0.53 -22.78
C ALA A 140 -17.55 -0.55 -23.64
N ALA A 141 -18.75 -0.23 -24.13
CA ALA A 141 -19.49 -1.07 -25.06
C ALA A 141 -18.47 -1.60 -26.05
N SER A 142 -18.30 -2.91 -26.06
CA SER A 142 -17.37 -3.57 -26.95
C SER A 142 -17.68 -3.07 -28.37
N PRO A 143 -16.78 -2.36 -29.06
CA PRO A 143 -17.00 -1.98 -30.45
C PRO A 143 -16.75 -3.25 -31.27
N GLY A 144 -17.75 -4.11 -31.28
CA GLY A 144 -17.69 -5.45 -31.85
C GLY A 144 -19.06 -6.11 -32.01
N ALA A 145 -20.14 -5.33 -32.02
CA ALA A 145 -21.43 -5.84 -32.48
C ALA A 145 -21.39 -5.92 -34.02
N PRO A 146 -21.60 -7.10 -34.62
CA PRO A 146 -21.70 -7.21 -36.07
C PRO A 146 -22.92 -6.40 -36.57
N PRO A 147 -22.81 -5.70 -37.71
CA PRO A 147 -23.93 -4.98 -38.29
C PRO A 147 -25.03 -5.97 -38.67
N GLY A 148 -26.21 -5.87 -38.03
CA GLY A 148 -27.40 -6.65 -38.39
C GLY A 148 -28.10 -7.42 -37.26
N ALA A 149 -27.66 -7.34 -36.00
CA ALA A 149 -28.43 -7.94 -34.90
C ALA A 149 -29.73 -7.13 -34.63
N PRO A 150 -30.91 -7.76 -34.59
CA PRO A 150 -32.16 -7.05 -34.33
C PRO A 150 -32.17 -6.44 -32.92
N PRO A 151 -32.79 -5.26 -32.73
CA PRO A 151 -32.87 -4.63 -31.43
C PRO A 151 -33.58 -5.55 -30.44
N ARG A 152 -32.89 -5.94 -29.36
CA ARG A 152 -33.52 -6.60 -28.21
C ARG A 152 -34.48 -5.62 -27.57
N GLU A 153 -35.76 -5.97 -27.55
CA GLU A 153 -36.77 -5.25 -26.77
C GLU A 153 -36.38 -5.25 -25.27
N PRO A 154 -36.62 -4.13 -24.55
CA PRO A 154 -36.30 -4.03 -23.13
C PRO A 154 -37.26 -4.90 -22.30
N SER A 155 -36.89 -6.15 -22.10
CA SER A 155 -37.54 -7.07 -21.17
C SER A 155 -37.27 -6.61 -19.73
N ALA A 156 -38.33 -6.16 -19.07
CA ALA A 156 -38.58 -6.08 -17.62
C ALA A 156 -37.43 -5.56 -16.73
N ALA A 157 -37.68 -4.42 -16.09
CA ALA A 157 -36.84 -3.79 -15.08
C ALA A 157 -36.23 -4.82 -14.10
N PRO A 158 -34.88 -4.86 -13.95
CA PRO A 158 -34.28 -5.59 -12.85
C PRO A 158 -34.74 -4.95 -11.52
N PRO A 159 -35.02 -5.75 -10.48
CA PRO A 159 -35.19 -5.20 -9.14
C PRO A 159 -33.96 -4.35 -8.86
N ALA A 160 -34.18 -3.10 -8.43
CA ALA A 160 -33.15 -2.11 -8.15
C ALA A 160 -31.92 -2.81 -7.57
N ALA A 161 -30.87 -2.90 -8.40
CA ALA A 161 -29.59 -3.40 -7.96
C ALA A 161 -29.23 -2.55 -6.76
N GLN A 162 -29.32 -3.15 -5.58
CA GLN A 162 -28.83 -2.58 -4.34
C GLN A 162 -27.44 -2.06 -4.67
N ALA A 163 -27.28 -0.74 -4.54
CA ALA A 163 -26.03 -0.07 -4.80
C ALA A 163 -24.90 -0.91 -4.20
N PRO A 164 -23.87 -1.29 -4.97
CA PRO A 164 -22.77 -2.03 -4.39
C PRO A 164 -22.24 -1.18 -3.25
N ASP A 165 -22.24 -1.74 -2.04
CA ASP A 165 -21.87 -1.11 -0.79
C ASP A 165 -20.43 -0.59 -0.92
N GLY A 166 -20.37 0.62 -1.47
CA GLY A 166 -19.26 1.09 -2.25
C GLY A 166 -18.38 1.85 -1.31
N ALA A 167 -17.21 1.27 -1.03
CA ALA A 167 -16.10 1.86 -0.30
C ALA A 167 -16.16 3.41 -0.29
N PRO A 168 -16.80 4.04 0.71
CA PRO A 168 -17.20 5.46 0.60
C PRO A 168 -15.98 6.38 0.51
N ARG A 169 -14.84 5.93 1.04
CA ARG A 169 -13.55 6.60 0.93
C ARG A 169 -12.91 6.48 -0.45
N ALA A 170 -13.15 5.41 -1.19
CA ALA A 170 -12.65 5.26 -2.55
C ALA A 170 -13.31 6.28 -3.50
N ALA A 171 -14.60 6.58 -3.27
CA ALA A 171 -15.31 7.65 -3.98
C ALA A 171 -14.72 9.04 -3.65
N LEU A 172 -14.40 9.32 -2.38
CA LEU A 172 -13.72 10.57 -1.98
C LEU A 172 -12.34 10.72 -2.64
N VAL A 173 -11.55 9.65 -2.69
CA VAL A 173 -10.25 9.65 -3.40
C VAL A 173 -10.45 9.81 -4.91
N GLN A 174 -11.58 9.36 -5.46
CA GLN A 174 -11.91 9.55 -6.87
C GLN A 174 -12.40 10.96 -7.22
N GLN A 175 -13.00 11.66 -6.27
CA GLN A 175 -13.41 13.06 -6.41
C GLN A 175 -12.24 14.05 -6.41
N LEU A 176 -11.04 13.64 -5.98
CA LEU A 176 -9.84 14.48 -6.03
C LEU A 176 -9.39 14.88 -7.44
N GLY A 177 -9.94 14.25 -8.48
CA GLY A 177 -9.58 14.56 -9.86
C GLY A 177 -8.25 13.93 -10.30
N PRO A 178 -7.69 14.36 -11.43
CA PRO A 178 -6.48 13.78 -11.99
C PRO A 178 -5.27 14.01 -11.08
N ALA A 179 -4.38 13.02 -10.98
CA ALA A 179 -3.15 13.17 -10.22
C ALA A 179 -2.33 14.34 -10.77
N THR A 180 -1.83 15.20 -9.89
CA THR A 180 -0.85 16.22 -10.28
C THR A 180 0.38 15.50 -10.82
N PRO A 181 0.84 15.80 -12.05
CA PRO A 181 2.00 15.12 -12.60
C PRO A 181 3.23 15.42 -11.75
N ASP A 182 3.69 14.41 -11.01
CA ASP A 182 4.97 14.46 -10.33
C ASP A 182 6.05 14.48 -11.43
N ARG A 183 6.63 15.64 -11.72
CA ARG A 183 7.81 15.76 -12.57
C ARG A 183 9.02 15.27 -11.78
N LEU A 184 9.05 13.98 -11.48
CA LEU A 184 10.25 13.33 -11.01
C LEU A 184 10.95 12.71 -12.22
N PRO A 185 12.27 12.94 -12.39
CA PRO A 185 13.01 12.37 -13.49
C PRO A 185 12.85 10.85 -13.46
N LEU A 186 12.46 10.27 -14.60
CA LEU A 186 12.53 8.83 -14.82
C LEU A 186 13.98 8.43 -14.59
N THR A 187 14.25 7.76 -13.47
CA THR A 187 15.57 7.20 -13.21
C THR A 187 15.85 6.19 -14.32
N PRO A 188 16.96 6.33 -15.08
CA PRO A 188 17.30 5.34 -16.07
C PRO A 188 17.43 3.96 -15.40
N PRO A 189 17.15 2.86 -16.12
CA PRO A 189 17.34 1.53 -15.58
C PRO A 189 18.79 1.40 -15.06
N PRO A 190 19.01 0.69 -13.93
CA PRO A 190 20.36 0.44 -13.45
C PRO A 190 21.15 -0.24 -14.56
N THR A 191 22.35 0.26 -14.82
CA THR A 191 23.26 -0.37 -15.77
C THR A 191 23.50 -1.82 -15.34
N PRO A 192 23.38 -2.79 -16.25
CA PRO A 192 23.65 -4.18 -15.90
C PRO A 192 25.09 -4.28 -15.38
N LEU A 193 25.26 -4.87 -14.20
CA LEU A 193 26.58 -5.17 -13.67
C LEU A 193 27.32 -6.06 -14.68
N PRO A 194 28.59 -5.76 -14.99
CA PRO A 194 29.33 -6.55 -15.97
C PRO A 194 29.52 -7.99 -15.47
N ALA A 195 29.31 -8.96 -16.36
CA ALA A 195 29.26 -10.39 -16.03
C ALA A 195 30.50 -10.93 -15.31
N TRP A 196 31.66 -10.28 -15.46
CA TRP A 196 32.90 -10.65 -14.77
C TRP A 196 32.81 -10.51 -13.24
N LEU A 197 31.98 -9.59 -12.72
CA LEU A 197 31.77 -9.49 -11.26
C LEU A 197 31.04 -10.71 -10.70
N GLY A 198 30.09 -11.26 -11.46
CA GLY A 198 29.42 -12.51 -11.10
C GLY A 198 30.37 -13.70 -11.11
N LEU A 199 31.25 -13.76 -12.12
CA LEU A 199 32.30 -14.78 -12.19
C LEU A 199 33.32 -14.65 -11.04
N LEU A 200 33.71 -13.42 -10.68
CA LEU A 200 34.60 -13.16 -9.56
C LEU A 200 33.96 -13.57 -8.23
N ALA A 201 32.69 -13.22 -8.00
CA ALA A 201 31.96 -13.61 -6.80
C ALA A 201 31.83 -15.14 -6.69
N LEU A 202 31.54 -15.83 -7.80
CA LEU A 202 31.50 -17.29 -7.85
C LEU A 202 32.87 -17.91 -7.55
N ALA A 203 33.96 -17.37 -8.12
CA ALA A 203 35.31 -17.85 -7.87
C ALA A 203 35.71 -17.69 -6.38
N LEU A 204 35.41 -16.54 -5.78
CA LEU A 204 35.64 -16.29 -4.35
C LEU A 204 34.82 -17.24 -3.47
N PHE A 205 33.56 -17.51 -3.85
CA PHE A 205 32.71 -18.46 -3.13
C PHE A 205 33.28 -19.89 -3.16
N VAL A 206 33.73 -20.36 -4.33
CA VAL A 206 34.36 -21.67 -4.49
C VAL A 206 35.68 -21.75 -3.73
N ALA A 207 36.49 -20.68 -3.75
CA ALA A 207 37.73 -20.61 -2.99
C ALA A 207 37.49 -20.67 -1.47
N GLU A 208 36.51 -19.93 -0.97
CA GLU A 208 36.11 -19.94 0.44
C GLU A 208 35.58 -21.32 0.86
N TRP A 209 34.76 -21.95 0.03
CA TRP A 209 34.29 -23.32 0.25
C TRP A 209 35.45 -24.31 0.33
N GLY A 210 36.35 -24.27 -0.66
CA GLY A 210 37.52 -25.15 -0.72
C GLY A 210 38.43 -24.98 0.50
N SER A 211 38.66 -23.72 0.92
CA SER A 211 39.44 -23.38 2.12
C SER A 211 38.82 -23.96 3.40
N ARG A 212 37.49 -23.94 3.53
CA ARG A 212 36.78 -24.55 4.67
C ARG A 212 36.88 -26.06 4.67
N ARG A 213 36.81 -26.71 3.50
CA ARG A 213 36.99 -28.16 3.35
C ARG A 213 38.42 -28.60 3.72
N ALA A 214 39.44 -27.85 3.29
CA ALA A 214 40.84 -28.20 3.56
C ALA A 214 41.24 -28.01 5.03
N ARG A 215 40.61 -27.05 5.73
CA ARG A 215 40.81 -26.81 7.18
C ARG A 215 40.17 -27.87 8.09
N GLY A 216 39.43 -28.83 7.52
CA GLY A 216 38.79 -29.94 8.25
C GLY A 216 39.47 -31.30 8.07
N LEU A 217 40.67 -31.35 7.48
CA LEU A 217 41.47 -32.57 7.34
C LEU A 217 42.52 -32.63 8.47
N PRO A 218 42.62 -33.76 9.23
CA PRO A 218 43.58 -33.93 10.33
C PRO A 218 45.04 -34.02 9.86
#